data_AF-A0A1L3SYP3-F1
#
_entry.id   AF-A0A1L3SYP3-F1
#
_cell.length_a   1.000
_cell.length_b   1.000
_cell.length_c   1.000
_cell.angle_alpha   90.00
_cell.angle_beta   90.00
_cell.angle_gamma   90.00
#
_symmetry.space_group_name_H-M   'P 1'
#
loop_
_entity.id
_entity.type
_entity.pdbx_description
1 polymer ?
#
loop_
_entity_poly.entity_id
_entity_poly.type
_entity_poly.pdbx_seq_one_letter_code
_entity_poly.pdbx_strand_id
1 'polypeptide(L)'
;MKRLAILSLAIAWAGFALPGQASADECMCIANGQRYTLGETVCLKLSSGSWLARCGKVLNNTSWQKIGEGCPISSISLPERQASPAKPMSGPQDKS
;
A
#
# COMPACT_ATOMS: atom_id res chain seq x y z
N MET A 1 -41.48 66.15 7.87
CA MET A 1 -40.81 65.20 6.95
C MET A 1 -39.31 65.42 7.04
N LYS A 2 -38.59 64.58 7.76
CA LYS A 2 -37.14 64.72 8.01
C LYS A 2 -36.46 63.50 7.40
N ARG A 3 -35.71 63.67 6.31
CA ARG A 3 -35.02 62.58 5.63
C ARG A 3 -33.82 62.18 6.47
N LEU A 4 -33.93 61.07 7.20
CA LEU A 4 -32.79 60.46 7.88
C LEU A 4 -31.89 59.84 6.82
N ALA A 5 -30.78 60.51 6.53
CA ALA A 5 -29.72 59.97 5.69
C ALA A 5 -28.97 58.90 6.49
N ILE A 6 -29.30 57.63 6.25
CA ILE A 6 -28.62 56.49 6.85
C ILE A 6 -27.31 56.30 6.08
N LEU A 7 -26.19 56.67 6.70
CA LEU A 7 -24.84 56.40 6.18
C LEU A 7 -24.55 54.90 6.30
N SER A 8 -24.56 54.22 5.17
CA SER A 8 -24.21 52.81 5.05
C SER A 8 -22.74 52.60 5.40
N LEU A 9 -22.47 52.04 6.58
CA LEU A 9 -21.12 51.61 6.96
C LEU A 9 -20.77 50.35 6.16
N ALA A 10 -19.87 50.48 5.18
CA ALA A 10 -19.39 49.32 4.41
C ALA A 10 -18.48 48.48 5.30
N ILE A 11 -18.99 47.34 5.77
CA ILE A 11 -18.19 46.35 6.50
C ILE A 11 -17.36 45.60 5.45
N ALA A 12 -16.06 45.92 5.37
CA ALA A 12 -15.11 45.15 4.56
C ALA A 12 -14.83 43.82 5.30
N TRP A 13 -15.46 42.74 4.84
CA TRP A 13 -15.10 41.39 5.26
C TRP A 13 -13.73 41.03 4.67
N ALA A 14 -12.66 41.27 5.42
CA ALA A 14 -11.39 40.62 5.16
C ALA A 14 -11.58 39.12 5.45
N GLY A 15 -11.84 38.35 4.39
CA GLY A 15 -12.00 36.90 4.47
C GLY A 15 -10.74 36.28 5.10
N PHE A 16 -10.91 35.67 6.26
CA PHE A 16 -9.92 34.78 6.85
C PHE A 16 -9.63 33.66 5.86
N ALA A 17 -8.37 33.52 5.43
CA ALA A 17 -7.94 32.32 4.73
C ALA A 17 -8.04 31.14 5.70
N LEU A 18 -8.97 30.23 5.45
CA LEU A 18 -9.08 28.97 6.18
C LEU A 18 -7.85 28.11 5.87
N PRO A 19 -7.02 27.73 6.84
CA PRO A 19 -5.97 26.75 6.59
C PRO A 19 -6.61 25.38 6.33
N GLY A 20 -6.23 24.76 5.21
CA GLY A 20 -6.35 23.32 5.03
C GLY A 20 -7.62 22.82 4.36
N GLN A 21 -7.71 23.00 3.04
CA GLN A 21 -8.33 21.99 2.19
C GLN A 21 -7.42 20.75 2.18
N ALA A 22 -7.46 19.95 3.26
CA ALA A 22 -7.02 18.57 3.15
C ALA A 22 -7.98 17.92 2.17
N SER A 23 -7.54 17.71 0.93
CA SER A 23 -8.29 17.01 -0.10
C SER A 23 -8.79 15.70 0.51
N ALA A 24 -10.10 15.51 0.51
CA ALA A 24 -10.79 14.37 1.13
C ALA A 24 -10.46 13.01 0.48
N ASP A 25 -9.44 12.93 -0.37
CA ASP A 25 -9.33 11.89 -1.40
C ASP A 25 -8.22 10.85 -1.17
N GLU A 26 -7.34 11.04 -0.19
CA GLU A 26 -6.32 10.03 0.10
C GLU A 26 -6.69 9.23 1.35
N CYS A 27 -7.86 8.58 1.33
CA CYS A 27 -8.17 7.50 2.27
C CYS A 27 -7.22 6.32 2.00
N MET A 28 -5.99 6.42 2.48
CA MET A 28 -4.92 5.43 2.29
C MET A 28 -4.58 4.76 3.61
N CYS A 29 -4.15 3.50 3.53
CA CYS A 29 -3.45 2.84 4.61
C CYS A 29 -1.95 3.08 4.49
N ILE A 30 -1.24 3.14 5.62
CA ILE A 30 0.21 3.31 5.64
C ILE A 30 0.85 2.07 6.26
N ALA A 31 1.86 1.52 5.60
CA ALA A 31 2.72 0.49 6.15
C ALA A 31 4.16 0.69 5.67
N ASN A 32 5.13 0.62 6.59
CA ASN A 32 6.56 0.80 6.28
C ASN A 32 6.86 2.09 5.49
N GLY A 33 6.15 3.18 5.78
CA GLY A 33 6.30 4.46 5.07
C GLY A 33 5.72 4.48 3.65
N GLN A 34 5.03 3.43 3.22
CA GLN A 34 4.35 3.35 1.92
C GLN A 34 2.84 3.54 2.09
N ARG A 35 2.20 4.15 1.08
CA ARG A 35 0.76 4.40 1.03
C ARG A 35 0.08 3.36 0.16
N TYR A 36 -1.06 2.87 0.61
CA TYR A 36 -1.86 1.86 -0.07
C TYR A 36 -3.32 2.32 -0.17
N THR A 37 -3.89 2.21 -1.35
CA THR A 37 -5.29 2.46 -1.66
C THR A 37 -6.21 1.44 -0.98
N LEU A 38 -7.48 1.83 -0.77
CA LEU A 38 -8.50 0.92 -0.27
C LEU A 38 -8.62 -0.31 -1.18
N GLY A 39 -8.71 -1.49 -0.57
CA GLY A 39 -8.80 -2.77 -1.25
C GLY A 39 -7.44 -3.44 -1.52
N GLU A 40 -6.33 -2.68 -1.51
CA GLU A 40 -5.01 -3.27 -1.67
C GLU A 40 -4.70 -4.26 -0.55
N THR A 41 -4.05 -5.36 -0.95
CA THR A 41 -3.72 -6.46 -0.07
C THR A 41 -2.20 -6.60 0.00
N VAL A 42 -1.68 -6.61 1.22
CA VAL A 42 -0.24 -6.65 1.47
C VAL A 42 0.10 -7.65 2.57
N CYS A 43 1.34 -8.11 2.54
CA CYS A 43 1.94 -8.81 3.66
C CYS A 43 2.48 -7.77 4.65
N LEU A 44 1.79 -7.55 5.77
CA LEU A 44 2.29 -6.69 6.83
C LEU A 44 3.32 -7.45 7.66
N LYS A 45 4.46 -6.81 7.92
CA LYS A 45 5.51 -7.30 8.82
C LYS A 45 5.55 -6.41 10.05
N LEU A 46 5.22 -6.98 11.21
CA LEU A 46 5.32 -6.33 12.51
C LEU A 46 6.34 -7.09 13.38
N SER A 47 6.72 -6.51 14.51
CA SER A 47 7.58 -7.19 15.50
C SER A 47 6.97 -8.48 16.04
N SER A 48 5.64 -8.58 16.07
CA SER A 48 4.90 -9.77 16.52
C SER A 48 4.76 -10.86 15.46
N GLY A 49 5.16 -10.62 14.22
CA GLY A 49 5.03 -11.57 13.10
C GLY A 49 4.51 -10.93 11.83
N SER A 50 4.23 -11.77 10.83
CA SER A 50 3.72 -11.33 9.53
C SER A 50 2.31 -11.86 9.29
N TRP A 51 1.44 -11.05 8.69
CA TRP A 51 0.07 -11.45 8.36
C TRP A 51 -0.44 -10.75 7.10
N LEU A 52 -1.43 -11.38 6.45
CA LEU A 52 -2.03 -10.87 5.23
C LEU A 52 -3.14 -9.87 5.57
N ALA A 53 -2.96 -8.64 5.12
CA ALA A 53 -3.85 -7.53 5.43
C ALA A 53 -4.46 -6.92 4.18
N ARG A 54 -5.70 -6.45 4.28
CA ARG A 54 -6.35 -5.61 3.27
C ARG A 54 -6.58 -4.21 3.82
N CYS A 55 -6.25 -3.20 3.01
CA CYS A 55 -6.56 -1.81 3.35
C CYS A 55 -8.08 -1.60 3.25
N GLY A 56 -8.68 -1.10 4.34
CA GLY A 56 -10.12 -0.87 4.40
C GLY A 56 -10.47 0.26 5.36
N LYS A 57 -11.74 0.32 5.76
CA LYS A 57 -12.21 1.27 6.77
C LYS A 57 -12.80 0.54 7.98
N VAL A 58 -12.52 1.05 9.17
CA VAL A 58 -13.16 0.65 10.42
C VAL A 58 -13.67 1.92 11.08
N LEU A 59 -14.98 1.99 11.37
CA LEU A 59 -15.63 3.22 11.88
C LEU A 59 -15.30 4.47 11.04
N ASN A 60 -15.36 4.33 9.72
CA ASN A 60 -15.03 5.40 8.75
C ASN A 60 -13.57 5.88 8.72
N ASN A 61 -12.67 5.29 9.52
CA ASN A 61 -11.24 5.58 9.49
C ASN A 61 -10.48 4.49 8.72
N THR A 62 -9.43 4.86 7.96
CA THR A 62 -8.60 3.89 7.26
C THR A 62 -7.84 3.01 8.24
N SER A 63 -7.88 1.71 7.98
CA SER A 63 -7.26 0.72 8.86
C SER A 63 -6.90 -0.55 8.10
N TRP A 64 -5.94 -1.30 8.65
CA TRP A 64 -5.53 -2.60 8.14
C TRP A 64 -6.45 -3.70 8.70
N GLN A 65 -7.10 -4.45 7.81
CA GLN A 65 -7.97 -5.56 8.19
C GLN A 65 -7.27 -6.89 7.95
N LYS A 66 -7.26 -7.76 8.97
CA LYS A 66 -6.67 -9.10 8.87
C LYS A 66 -7.55 -10.02 8.04
N ILE A 67 -6.98 -10.55 6.97
CA ILE A 67 -7.65 -11.44 6.04
C ILE A 67 -6.97 -12.82 5.93
N GLY A 68 -5.80 -13.00 6.55
CA GLY A 68 -5.13 -14.29 6.62
C GLY A 68 -3.98 -14.32 7.61
N GLU A 69 -3.65 -15.52 8.07
CA GLU A 69 -2.46 -15.79 8.86
C GLU A 69 -1.23 -15.95 7.96
N GLY A 70 -0.10 -15.39 8.38
CA GLY A 70 1.13 -15.45 7.58
C GLY A 70 1.01 -14.71 6.25
N CYS A 71 2.00 -14.91 5.39
CA CYS A 71 2.03 -14.33 4.05
C CYS A 71 2.19 -15.42 2.99
N PRO A 72 1.56 -15.27 1.81
CA PRO A 72 1.69 -16.24 0.74
C PRO A 72 3.15 -16.29 0.25
N ILE A 73 3.68 -17.51 0.14
CA ILE A 73 5.00 -17.79 -0.42
C ILE A 73 4.75 -18.33 -1.83
N SER A 74 5.13 -17.57 -2.85
CA SER A 74 5.18 -18.09 -4.23
C SER A 74 6.41 -18.99 -4.37
N SER A 75 6.21 -20.30 -4.50
CA SER A 75 7.29 -21.22 -4.85
C SER A 75 7.59 -21.08 -6.34
N ILE A 76 8.75 -20.49 -6.67
CA ILE A 76 9.32 -20.64 -8.01
C ILE A 76 9.88 -22.05 -8.07
N SER A 77 9.20 -22.97 -8.77
CA SER A 77 9.83 -24.20 -9.21
C SER A 77 10.93 -23.80 -10.18
N LEU A 78 12.20 -23.83 -9.74
CA LEU A 78 13.31 -23.75 -10.68
C LEU A 78 13.08 -24.87 -11.70
N PRO A 79 13.20 -24.60 -13.01
CA PRO A 79 13.25 -25.66 -13.99
C PRO A 79 14.36 -26.61 -13.54
N GLU A 80 13.99 -27.86 -13.22
CA GLU A 80 14.92 -28.96 -13.04
C GLU A 80 15.87 -28.89 -14.22
N ARG A 81 17.12 -28.49 -13.97
CA ARG A 81 18.12 -28.31 -15.01
C ARG A 81 18.29 -29.70 -15.58
N GLN A 82 17.58 -30.00 -16.68
CA GLN A 82 17.55 -31.31 -17.31
C GLN A 82 18.99 -31.81 -17.35
N ALA A 83 19.29 -32.77 -16.48
CA ALA A 83 20.59 -33.39 -16.45
C ALA A 83 20.77 -33.97 -17.85
N SER A 84 21.55 -33.27 -18.66
CA SER A 84 21.97 -33.78 -19.96
C SER A 84 22.51 -35.18 -19.70
N PRO A 85 22.02 -36.23 -20.40
CA PRO A 85 22.48 -37.58 -20.15
C PRO A 85 23.99 -37.59 -20.21
N ALA A 86 24.64 -37.86 -19.07
CA ALA A 86 26.08 -38.01 -19.03
C ALA A 86 26.43 -39.14 -19.99
N LYS A 87 27.10 -38.78 -21.09
CA LYS A 87 27.66 -39.77 -22.03
C LYS A 87 28.55 -40.72 -21.22
N PRO A 88 28.38 -42.05 -21.31
CA PRO A 88 29.25 -42.97 -20.59
C PRO A 88 30.69 -42.75 -21.06
N MET A 89 31.57 -42.46 -20.11
CA MET A 89 33.01 -42.37 -20.33
C MET A 89 33.52 -43.79 -20.58
N SER A 90 33.69 -44.18 -21.84
CA SER A 90 34.39 -45.41 -22.23
C SER A 90 35.86 -45.28 -21.84
N GLY A 91 36.29 -46.07 -20.85
CA GLY A 91 37.65 -46.10 -20.34
C GLY A 91 38.68 -46.61 -21.36
N PRO A 92 39.99 -46.38 -21.11
CA PRO A 92 41.07 -46.74 -22.03
C PRO A 92 41.17 -48.25 -22.23
N GLN A 93 41.31 -48.66 -23.49
CA GLN A 93 41.60 -50.05 -23.87
C GLN A 93 43.02 -50.41 -23.44
N ASP A 94 43.11 -51.43 -22.60
CA ASP A 94 44.33 -52.17 -22.28
C ASP A 94 44.88 -52.82 -23.56
N LYS A 95 46.14 -52.58 -23.90
CA LYS A 95 46.85 -53.32 -24.95
C LYS A 95 48.20 -53.78 -24.41
N SER A 96 48.23 -55.02 -23.96
CA SER A 96 49.42 -55.85 -23.83
C SER A 96 49.95 -56.33 -25.19
#